data_AF-A0A2S2P9F6-F1
#
_entry.id   AF-A0A2S2P9F6-F1
#
_cell.length_a   1.000
_cell.length_b   1.000
_cell.length_c   1.000
_cell.angle_alpha   90.00
_cell.angle_beta   90.00
_cell.angle_gamma   90.00
#
_symmetry.space_group_name_H-M   'P 1'
#
loop_
_entity.id
_entity.type
_entity.pdbx_description
1 polymer ?
#
loop_
_entity_poly.entity_id
_entity_poly.type
_entity_poly.pdbx_seq_one_letter_code
_entity_poly.pdbx_strand_id
1 'polypeptide(L)'
;PILTMEGDSRVLNELVIAKENIKRKFEALKRGEADIQSYVSQTFKPIIEPLNKLHNLQSPTPQTSEAGNDNDISNAIEDLSSDNRTGTFRSLEENEKDKIYGPRKKSDGVIKLGHEEVKFKNNEIIIKDSSYQLTPGLVELLFSRYPMQYIDSDLNTYKSILIQTSAHLTLDGTKIKQGGAKYKQIICKLFSSGTGVKLQTHNLVYWNDPNELVDRLRLLLASQSAGNTGVSNEILSIFEELYESGITKKIPNV
;
A
#
# COMPACT_ATOMS: atom_id res chain seq x y z
N PRO A 1 -48.63 -4.58 -0.82
CA PRO A 1 -47.46 -5.46 -1.09
C PRO A 1 -46.40 -4.73 -1.94
N ILE A 2 -45.56 -3.90 -1.31
CA ILE A 2 -44.50 -3.11 -2.00
C ILE A 2 -43.14 -3.20 -1.24
N LEU A 3 -43.11 -3.75 -0.02
CA LEU A 3 -41.96 -3.68 0.90
C LEU A 3 -40.82 -4.71 0.69
N THR A 4 -40.89 -5.56 -0.34
CA THR A 4 -39.89 -6.64 -0.55
C THR A 4 -38.76 -6.28 -1.51
N MET A 5 -38.93 -5.31 -2.40
CA MET A 5 -37.97 -5.06 -3.50
C MET A 5 -36.69 -4.31 -3.09
N GLU A 6 -36.69 -3.57 -1.99
CA GLU A 6 -35.54 -2.72 -1.61
C GLU A 6 -34.48 -3.46 -0.77
N GLY A 7 -34.88 -4.48 -0.01
CA GLY A 7 -33.95 -5.34 0.74
C GLY A 7 -33.08 -6.18 -0.18
N ASP A 8 -33.70 -6.84 -1.16
CA ASP A 8 -33.01 -7.74 -2.10
C ASP A 8 -31.92 -7.01 -2.91
N SER A 9 -32.17 -5.76 -3.30
CA SER A 9 -31.17 -4.95 -4.04
C SER A 9 -29.93 -4.60 -3.19
N ARG A 10 -30.10 -4.36 -1.88
CA ARG A 10 -28.97 -4.12 -0.96
C ARG A 10 -28.15 -5.38 -0.74
N VAL A 11 -28.81 -6.51 -0.47
CA VAL A 11 -28.15 -7.82 -0.28
C VAL A 11 -27.39 -8.24 -1.54
N LEU A 12 -27.96 -7.99 -2.73
CA LEU A 12 -27.29 -8.29 -4.00
C LEU A 12 -26.02 -7.43 -4.20
N ASN A 13 -26.07 -6.15 -3.84
CA ASN A 13 -24.91 -5.26 -3.92
C ASN A 13 -23.80 -5.67 -2.94
N GLU A 14 -24.16 -6.01 -1.69
CA GLU A 14 -23.22 -6.54 -0.71
C GLU A 14 -22.58 -7.85 -1.16
N LEU A 15 -23.35 -8.75 -1.78
CA LEU A 15 -22.84 -10.01 -2.34
C LEU A 15 -21.85 -9.79 -3.50
N VAL A 16 -22.12 -8.82 -4.37
CA VAL A 16 -21.19 -8.43 -5.46
C VAL A 16 -19.89 -7.85 -4.89
N ILE A 17 -19.98 -6.98 -3.88
CA ILE A 17 -18.81 -6.42 -3.19
C ILE A 17 -18.01 -7.52 -2.49
N ALA A 18 -18.67 -8.44 -1.79
CA ALA A 18 -18.05 -9.58 -1.12
C ALA A 18 -17.31 -10.49 -2.11
N LYS A 19 -17.92 -10.82 -3.25
CA LYS A 19 -17.30 -11.61 -4.33
C LYS A 19 -16.01 -10.96 -4.85
N GLU A 20 -16.04 -9.65 -5.11
CA GLU A 20 -14.86 -8.92 -5.60
C GLU A 20 -13.77 -8.78 -4.52
N ASN A 21 -14.14 -8.69 -3.24
CA ASN A 21 -13.19 -8.74 -2.12
C ASN A 21 -12.50 -10.10 -2.01
N ILE A 22 -13.26 -11.19 -2.13
CA ILE A 22 -12.73 -12.57 -2.10
C ILE A 22 -11.77 -12.80 -3.27
N LYS A 23 -12.16 -12.42 -4.49
CA LYS A 23 -11.31 -12.54 -5.68
C LYS A 23 -9.99 -11.78 -5.51
N ARG A 24 -10.03 -10.51 -5.10
CA ARG A 24 -8.82 -9.70 -4.87
C ARG A 24 -7.92 -10.28 -3.78
N LYS A 25 -8.50 -10.86 -2.71
CA LYS A 25 -7.71 -11.52 -1.65
C LYS A 25 -7.08 -12.84 -2.13
N PHE A 26 -7.79 -13.62 -2.95
CA PHE A 26 -7.25 -14.84 -3.56
C PHE A 26 -6.09 -14.54 -4.53
N GLU A 27 -6.23 -13.53 -5.41
CA GLU A 27 -5.18 -13.10 -6.31
C GLU A 27 -3.95 -12.55 -5.56
N ALA A 28 -4.17 -11.82 -4.45
CA ALA A 28 -3.08 -11.36 -3.59
C ALA A 28 -2.34 -12.52 -2.90
N LEU A 29 -3.05 -13.55 -2.43
CA LEU A 29 -2.45 -14.75 -1.84
C LEU A 29 -1.66 -15.56 -2.87
N LYS A 30 -2.23 -15.82 -4.04
CA LYS A 30 -1.56 -16.53 -5.14
C LYS A 30 -0.31 -15.79 -5.63
N ARG A 31 -0.36 -14.46 -5.68
CA ARG A 31 0.82 -13.63 -5.98
C ARG A 31 1.86 -13.72 -4.87
N GLY A 32 1.45 -13.59 -3.61
CA GLY A 32 2.35 -13.74 -2.45
C GLY A 32 3.04 -15.09 -2.38
N GLU A 33 2.34 -16.18 -2.71
CA GLU A 33 2.92 -17.52 -2.82
C GLU A 33 3.98 -17.60 -3.93
N ALA A 34 3.69 -17.06 -5.12
CA ALA A 34 4.66 -16.98 -6.22
C ALA A 34 5.86 -16.07 -5.90
N ASP A 35 5.64 -14.95 -5.23
CA ASP A 35 6.69 -14.02 -4.80
C ASP A 35 7.57 -14.66 -3.70
N ILE A 36 7.00 -15.43 -2.76
CA ILE A 36 7.74 -16.23 -1.76
C ILE A 36 8.55 -17.34 -2.45
N GLN A 37 7.95 -18.11 -3.38
CA GLN A 37 8.69 -19.14 -4.12
C GLN A 37 9.84 -18.52 -4.94
N SER A 38 9.62 -17.36 -5.56
CA SER A 38 10.64 -16.59 -6.26
C SER A 38 11.75 -16.14 -5.31
N TYR A 39 11.41 -15.51 -4.18
CA TYR A 39 12.37 -15.04 -3.17
C TYR A 39 13.19 -16.18 -2.56
N VAL A 40 12.54 -17.29 -2.19
CA VAL A 40 13.20 -18.51 -1.70
C VAL A 40 14.15 -19.06 -2.77
N SER A 41 13.68 -19.19 -4.01
CA SER A 41 14.54 -19.67 -5.10
C SER A 41 15.75 -18.76 -5.29
N GLN A 42 15.58 -17.43 -5.37
CA GLN A 42 16.67 -16.48 -5.60
C GLN A 42 17.66 -16.40 -4.44
N THR A 43 17.16 -16.35 -3.21
CA THR A 43 17.96 -16.21 -1.99
C THR A 43 18.81 -17.45 -1.73
N PHE A 44 18.23 -18.64 -1.93
CA PHE A 44 18.93 -19.89 -1.63
C PHE A 44 19.63 -20.52 -2.84
N LYS A 45 19.36 -20.11 -4.09
CA LYS A 45 20.07 -20.59 -5.30
C LYS A 45 21.60 -20.58 -5.18
N PRO A 46 22.26 -19.52 -4.67
CA PRO A 46 23.73 -19.47 -4.54
C PRO A 46 24.29 -20.48 -3.55
N ILE A 47 23.45 -21.08 -2.70
CA ILE A 47 23.82 -22.07 -1.67
C ILE A 47 23.38 -23.47 -2.12
N ILE A 48 22.17 -23.61 -2.66
CA ILE A 48 21.60 -24.87 -3.18
C ILE A 48 22.40 -25.38 -4.38
N GLU A 49 22.80 -24.53 -5.33
CA GLU A 49 23.54 -24.99 -6.52
C GLU A 49 24.92 -25.58 -6.20
N PRO A 50 25.77 -24.96 -5.35
CA PRO A 50 27.00 -25.60 -4.87
C PRO A 50 26.74 -26.90 -4.10
N LEU A 51 25.73 -26.95 -3.22
CA LEU A 51 25.40 -28.17 -2.46
C LEU A 51 24.99 -29.32 -3.38
N ASN A 52 24.17 -29.07 -4.41
CA ASN A 52 23.81 -30.08 -5.41
C ASN A 52 25.02 -30.53 -6.25
N LYS A 53 25.95 -29.63 -6.56
CA LYS A 53 27.21 -29.99 -7.25
C LYS A 53 28.11 -30.86 -6.38
N LEU A 54 28.19 -30.60 -5.08
CA LEU A 54 28.93 -31.44 -4.12
C LEU A 54 28.30 -32.82 -3.96
N HIS A 55 26.98 -32.90 -3.83
CA HIS A 55 26.24 -34.17 -3.79
C HIS A 55 26.53 -35.05 -5.02
N ASN A 56 26.59 -34.44 -6.21
CA ASN A 56 26.83 -35.16 -7.47
C ASN A 56 28.31 -35.49 -7.74
N LEU A 57 29.25 -34.96 -6.95
CA LEU A 57 30.67 -35.32 -6.99
C LEU A 57 30.99 -36.57 -6.14
N GLN A 58 30.02 -37.06 -5.37
CA GLN A 58 30.26 -38.07 -4.32
C GLN A 58 29.74 -39.48 -4.67
N SER A 59 29.34 -39.72 -5.93
CA SER A 59 28.85 -41.01 -6.44
C SER A 59 29.49 -41.40 -7.79
N PRO A 60 30.21 -42.54 -7.88
CA PRO A 60 30.84 -42.97 -9.12
C PRO A 60 29.94 -43.89 -9.99
N THR A 61 29.45 -43.37 -11.13
CA THR A 61 29.07 -44.08 -12.41
C THR A 61 27.93 -45.13 -12.40
N PRO A 62 27.37 -45.57 -13.57
CA PRO A 62 27.48 -45.08 -14.96
C PRO A 62 26.13 -44.83 -15.72
N GLN A 63 26.28 -44.40 -16.98
CA GLN A 63 25.33 -44.05 -18.08
C GLN A 63 24.02 -44.85 -18.29
N THR A 64 22.98 -44.15 -18.80
CA THR A 64 22.12 -44.57 -19.95
C THR A 64 21.67 -43.34 -20.77
N SER A 65 21.26 -43.54 -22.04
CA SER A 65 21.15 -42.56 -23.13
C SER A 65 19.71 -42.22 -23.60
N GLU A 66 19.61 -41.47 -24.72
CA GLU A 66 18.41 -41.12 -25.54
C GLU A 66 17.59 -39.89 -25.08
N ALA A 67 17.04 -38.99 -25.91
CA ALA A 67 17.26 -38.53 -27.30
C ALA A 67 16.45 -37.21 -27.50
N GLY A 68 16.62 -36.33 -28.51
CA GLY A 68 17.61 -36.18 -29.59
C GLY A 68 17.10 -35.19 -30.67
N ASN A 69 18.02 -34.51 -31.39
CA ASN A 69 17.83 -33.68 -32.62
C ASN A 69 17.07 -32.33 -32.45
N ASP A 70 17.29 -31.22 -33.16
CA ASP A 70 18.34 -30.60 -34.00
C ASP A 70 17.61 -29.65 -34.99
N ASN A 71 18.14 -28.44 -35.20
CA ASN A 71 18.37 -27.76 -36.50
C ASN A 71 18.16 -26.22 -36.48
N ASP A 72 19.23 -25.51 -36.87
CA ASP A 72 19.42 -24.18 -37.47
C ASP A 72 18.45 -23.02 -37.18
N ILE A 73 18.85 -21.82 -36.74
CA ILE A 73 20.03 -20.97 -37.03
C ILE A 73 19.99 -20.28 -38.42
N SER A 74 19.33 -19.11 -38.45
CA SER A 74 19.74 -17.85 -39.13
C SER A 74 18.82 -17.23 -40.20
N ASN A 75 18.88 -15.88 -40.22
CA ASN A 75 18.35 -14.92 -41.21
C ASN A 75 16.87 -14.50 -41.01
N ALA A 76 16.52 -13.21 -40.86
CA ALA A 76 17.36 -12.00 -40.77
C ALA A 76 16.67 -10.84 -40.00
N ILE A 77 17.49 -10.08 -39.27
CA ILE A 77 17.48 -8.63 -38.99
C ILE A 77 16.11 -7.89 -38.95
N GLU A 78 15.72 -7.40 -37.77
CA GLU A 78 15.06 -6.11 -37.42
C GLU A 78 14.59 -6.18 -35.94
N ASP A 79 14.65 -5.18 -35.06
CA ASP A 79 15.47 -3.96 -34.97
C ASP A 79 15.59 -3.51 -33.48
N LEU A 80 16.72 -2.88 -33.14
CA LEU A 80 17.05 -2.05 -31.97
C LEU A 80 16.14 -2.03 -30.71
N SER A 81 15.87 -3.19 -30.08
CA SER A 81 15.06 -3.27 -28.84
C SER A 81 15.70 -4.11 -27.72
N SER A 82 17.03 -4.04 -27.58
CA SER A 82 17.76 -4.70 -26.50
C SER A 82 19.03 -3.95 -26.08
N ASP A 83 18.95 -3.20 -24.99
CA ASP A 83 20.12 -2.94 -24.13
C ASP A 83 19.87 -3.56 -22.76
N ASN A 84 20.20 -4.84 -22.67
CA ASN A 84 19.79 -5.75 -21.60
C ASN A 84 20.78 -5.65 -20.41
N ARG A 85 20.88 -4.46 -19.80
CA ARG A 85 21.82 -4.16 -18.70
C ARG A 85 21.21 -3.52 -17.44
N THR A 86 19.96 -3.82 -17.16
CA THR A 86 19.38 -3.73 -15.81
C THR A 86 18.63 -5.02 -15.47
N GLY A 87 19.38 -6.03 -15.02
CA GLY A 87 18.77 -7.18 -14.35
C GLY A 87 18.00 -6.73 -13.10
N THR A 88 16.98 -7.50 -12.71
CA THR A 88 16.18 -7.37 -11.47
C THR A 88 14.99 -6.40 -11.49
N PHE A 89 14.73 -5.60 -12.53
CA PHE A 89 13.45 -4.87 -12.62
C PHE A 89 12.38 -5.66 -13.39
N ARG A 90 11.41 -6.23 -12.66
CA ARG A 90 10.18 -6.81 -13.23
C ARG A 90 9.50 -5.73 -14.08
N SER A 91 9.24 -6.00 -15.36
CA SER A 91 8.52 -5.06 -16.22
C SER A 91 7.07 -4.93 -15.75
N LEU A 92 6.83 -3.96 -14.85
CA LEU A 92 5.49 -3.65 -14.35
C LEU A 92 4.56 -3.30 -15.52
N GLU A 93 3.35 -3.84 -15.52
CA GLU A 93 2.35 -3.43 -16.49
C GLU A 93 2.03 -1.93 -16.31
N GLU A 94 1.58 -1.26 -17.36
CA GLU A 94 1.22 0.17 -17.28
C GLU A 94 0.12 0.49 -16.26
N ASN A 95 -0.65 -0.53 -15.87
CA ASN A 95 -1.73 -0.47 -14.89
C ASN A 95 -1.21 -0.46 -13.44
N GLU A 96 -0.05 -1.09 -13.23
CA GLU A 96 0.65 -1.27 -11.95
C GLU A 96 1.63 -0.13 -11.64
N LYS A 97 2.10 0.61 -12.67
CA LYS A 97 3.00 1.76 -12.51
C LYS A 97 2.30 2.95 -11.84
N ASP A 98 2.99 3.61 -10.90
CA ASP A 98 2.49 4.82 -10.26
C ASP A 98 2.60 6.04 -11.18
N LYS A 99 1.45 6.47 -11.69
CA LYS A 99 1.33 7.65 -12.55
C LYS A 99 1.31 8.97 -11.75
N ILE A 100 1.19 8.96 -10.42
CA ILE A 100 0.93 10.17 -9.60
C ILE A 100 2.18 10.64 -8.84
N TYR A 101 2.89 9.72 -8.18
CA TYR A 101 4.12 10.03 -7.40
C TYR A 101 5.36 9.29 -7.92
N GLY A 102 5.25 8.55 -9.03
CA GLY A 102 6.35 7.83 -9.65
C GLY A 102 7.09 8.62 -10.74
N PRO A 103 8.33 8.21 -11.09
CA PRO A 103 9.09 8.81 -12.18
C PRO A 103 8.39 8.62 -13.54
N ARG A 104 8.47 9.63 -14.41
CA ARG A 104 7.86 9.62 -15.75
C ARG A 104 8.89 9.99 -16.80
N LYS A 105 9.02 9.17 -17.84
CA LYS A 105 9.79 9.48 -19.06
C LYS A 105 8.99 10.43 -19.95
N LYS A 106 9.59 11.53 -20.39
CA LYS A 106 9.05 12.47 -21.37
C LYS A 106 9.39 12.04 -22.80
N SER A 107 8.79 12.70 -23.79
CA SER A 107 9.03 12.46 -25.23
C SER A 107 10.47 12.78 -25.68
N ASP A 108 11.15 13.69 -24.97
CA ASP A 108 12.58 14.01 -25.12
C ASP A 108 13.53 12.91 -24.57
N GLY A 109 12.96 11.84 -23.98
CA GLY A 109 13.70 10.76 -23.33
C GLY A 109 14.11 11.03 -21.89
N VAL A 110 13.97 12.26 -21.39
CA VAL A 110 14.34 12.67 -20.03
C VAL A 110 13.35 12.08 -19.04
N ILE A 111 13.85 11.54 -17.93
CA ILE A 111 13.02 11.04 -16.83
C ILE A 111 12.91 12.13 -15.76
N LYS A 112 11.66 12.50 -15.42
CA LYS A 112 11.36 13.47 -14.37
C LYS A 112 10.63 12.82 -13.20
N LEU A 113 10.92 13.26 -11.99
CA LEU A 113 10.16 12.97 -10.79
C LEU A 113 9.76 14.32 -10.18
N GLY A 114 8.47 14.55 -10.01
CA GLY A 114 7.97 15.88 -9.63
C GLY A 114 8.40 16.95 -10.63
N HIS A 115 9.11 17.97 -10.14
CA HIS A 115 9.65 19.06 -10.95
C HIS A 115 11.08 18.82 -11.45
N GLU A 116 11.75 17.80 -10.91
CA GLU A 116 13.18 17.56 -11.08
C GLU A 116 13.48 16.46 -12.09
N GLU A 117 14.70 16.50 -12.63
CA GLU A 117 15.24 15.45 -13.49
C GLU A 117 15.99 14.41 -12.67
N VAL A 118 15.76 13.14 -12.98
CA VAL A 118 16.34 12.01 -12.24
C VAL A 118 17.09 11.08 -13.18
N LYS A 119 18.24 10.59 -12.75
CA LYS A 119 19.09 9.69 -13.53
C LYS A 119 19.30 8.41 -12.74
N PHE A 120 19.12 7.27 -13.39
CA PHE A 120 19.33 5.95 -12.81
C PHE A 120 20.64 5.38 -13.32
N LYS A 121 21.59 5.10 -12.41
CA LYS A 121 22.92 4.57 -12.73
C LYS A 121 23.42 3.70 -11.58
N ASN A 122 24.11 2.60 -11.88
CA ASN A 122 24.81 1.77 -10.88
C ASN A 122 23.96 1.39 -9.65
N ASN A 123 22.68 1.10 -9.87
CA ASN A 123 21.71 0.81 -8.80
C ASN A 123 21.47 1.97 -7.81
N GLU A 124 21.64 3.22 -8.26
CA GLU A 124 21.31 4.46 -7.56
C GLU A 124 20.36 5.34 -8.38
N ILE A 125 19.60 6.18 -7.69
CA ILE A 125 18.87 7.33 -8.25
C ILE A 125 19.60 8.63 -7.89
N ILE A 126 20.03 9.35 -8.92
CA ILE A 126 20.74 10.62 -8.82
C ILE A 126 19.74 11.76 -9.08
N ILE A 127 19.66 12.70 -8.15
CA ILE A 127 18.75 13.84 -8.13
C ILE A 127 19.56 15.09 -7.76
N LYS A 128 19.76 16.00 -8.72
CA LYS A 128 20.74 17.10 -8.60
C LYS A 128 22.11 16.54 -8.17
N ASP A 129 22.59 16.96 -7.00
CA ASP A 129 23.87 16.60 -6.40
C ASP A 129 23.75 15.47 -5.35
N SER A 130 22.55 14.91 -5.15
CA SER A 130 22.28 13.81 -4.22
C SER A 130 22.17 12.48 -4.96
N SER A 131 22.72 11.42 -4.38
CA SER A 131 22.51 10.04 -4.84
C SER A 131 21.88 9.21 -3.73
N TYR A 132 20.96 8.31 -4.11
CA TYR A 132 20.29 7.39 -3.19
C TYR A 132 20.36 5.97 -3.74
N GLN A 133 20.73 5.02 -2.89
CA GLN A 133 20.78 3.59 -3.21
C GLN A 133 19.37 3.02 -3.46
N LEU A 134 19.19 2.36 -4.61
CA LEU A 134 17.92 1.71 -4.97
C LEU A 134 17.80 0.34 -4.30
N THR A 135 17.35 0.33 -3.06
CA THR A 135 16.85 -0.88 -2.39
C THR A 135 15.60 -1.40 -3.12
N PRO A 136 15.28 -2.70 -3.05
CA PRO A 136 14.04 -3.24 -3.62
C PRO A 136 12.77 -2.54 -3.12
N GLY A 137 12.72 -2.17 -1.84
CA GLY A 137 11.58 -1.45 -1.26
C GLY A 137 11.50 0.02 -1.70
N LEU A 138 12.63 0.72 -1.86
CA LEU A 138 12.63 2.07 -2.43
C LEU A 138 12.20 2.05 -3.91
N VAL A 139 12.65 1.04 -4.66
CA VAL A 139 12.24 0.80 -6.04
C VAL A 139 10.71 0.58 -6.12
N GLU A 140 10.14 -0.22 -5.24
CA GLU A 140 8.69 -0.42 -5.20
C GLU A 140 7.94 0.87 -4.80
N LEU A 141 8.43 1.61 -3.80
CA LEU A 141 7.88 2.91 -3.39
C LEU A 141 7.93 3.96 -4.52
N LEU A 142 8.96 3.96 -5.36
CA LEU A 142 9.08 4.85 -6.50
C LEU A 142 8.15 4.46 -7.65
N PHE A 143 8.15 3.20 -8.09
CA PHE A 143 7.53 2.79 -9.35
C PHE A 143 6.16 2.13 -9.22
N SER A 144 5.84 1.46 -8.12
CA SER A 144 4.60 0.70 -7.98
C SER A 144 3.44 1.56 -7.47
N ARG A 145 2.25 1.36 -8.03
CA ARG A 145 0.99 2.03 -7.63
C ARG A 145 0.48 1.57 -6.27
N TYR A 146 0.80 0.33 -5.89
CA TYR A 146 0.40 -0.32 -4.64
C TYR A 146 1.60 -1.00 -3.98
N PRO A 147 2.58 -0.24 -3.45
CA PRO A 147 3.77 -0.83 -2.83
C PRO A 147 3.41 -1.61 -1.55
N MET A 148 3.98 -2.80 -1.39
CA MET A 148 3.67 -3.74 -0.29
C MET A 148 4.91 -4.20 0.51
N GLN A 149 6.10 -4.14 -0.07
CA GLN A 149 7.36 -4.69 0.45
C GLN A 149 8.42 -3.58 0.59
N TYR A 150 8.36 -2.82 1.67
CA TYR A 150 9.35 -1.80 2.01
C TYR A 150 9.55 -1.71 3.52
N ILE A 151 10.72 -1.23 3.95
CA ILE A 151 11.03 -0.97 5.36
C ILE A 151 11.03 0.55 5.67
N ASP A 152 11.05 0.91 6.95
CA ASP A 152 11.03 2.32 7.39
C ASP A 152 12.23 3.13 6.86
N SER A 153 13.38 2.49 6.61
CA SER A 153 14.54 3.13 5.98
C SER A 153 14.26 3.56 4.53
N ASP A 154 13.61 2.69 3.75
CA ASP A 154 13.19 3.00 2.37
C ASP A 154 12.14 4.13 2.39
N LEU A 155 11.24 4.10 3.37
CA LEU A 155 10.17 5.07 3.54
C LEU A 155 10.71 6.48 3.88
N ASN A 156 11.72 6.56 4.76
CA ASN A 156 12.42 7.82 5.07
C ASN A 156 13.21 8.35 3.87
N THR A 157 13.87 7.46 3.12
CA THR A 157 14.59 7.81 1.89
C THR A 157 13.61 8.32 0.82
N TYR A 158 12.50 7.63 0.61
CA TYR A 158 11.42 8.02 -0.29
C TYR A 158 10.82 9.37 0.10
N LYS A 159 10.57 9.63 1.39
CA LYS A 159 10.11 10.94 1.89
C LYS A 159 11.11 12.05 1.52
N SER A 160 12.40 11.79 1.67
CA SER A 160 13.48 12.75 1.34
C SER A 160 13.50 13.07 -0.16
N ILE A 161 13.41 12.04 -1.00
CA ILE A 161 13.29 12.17 -2.47
C ILE A 161 12.03 12.96 -2.84
N LEU A 162 10.87 12.66 -2.24
CA LEU A 162 9.60 13.36 -2.50
C LEU A 162 9.67 14.84 -2.13
N ILE A 163 10.41 15.21 -1.07
CA ILE A 163 10.68 16.60 -0.68
C ILE A 163 11.58 17.27 -1.71
N GLN A 164 12.74 16.68 -2.00
CA GLN A 164 13.75 17.25 -2.91
C GLN A 164 13.20 17.48 -4.33
N THR A 165 12.30 16.60 -4.79
CA THR A 165 11.68 16.67 -6.12
C THR A 165 10.35 17.43 -6.15
N SER A 166 9.81 17.82 -4.99
CA SER A 166 8.45 18.31 -4.81
C SER A 166 7.36 17.41 -5.43
N ALA A 167 7.64 16.13 -5.67
CA ALA A 167 6.72 15.22 -6.35
C ALA A 167 5.40 14.99 -5.57
N HIS A 168 5.43 15.18 -4.25
CA HIS A 168 4.26 15.11 -3.37
C HIS A 168 3.31 16.32 -3.49
N LEU A 169 3.75 17.46 -4.03
CA LEU A 169 3.00 18.73 -4.08
C LEU A 169 2.22 18.89 -5.39
N THR A 170 1.15 19.70 -5.37
CA THR A 170 0.42 20.16 -6.57
C THR A 170 1.32 21.01 -7.47
N LEU A 171 0.88 21.30 -8.70
CA LEU A 171 1.66 22.08 -9.67
C LEU A 171 2.03 23.48 -9.10
N ASP A 172 1.14 24.06 -8.31
CA ASP A 172 1.32 25.36 -7.64
C ASP A 172 2.24 25.29 -6.41
N GLY A 173 2.73 24.11 -6.02
CA GLY A 173 3.58 23.90 -4.86
C GLY A 173 2.91 24.04 -3.48
N THR A 174 1.64 24.46 -3.41
CA THR A 174 0.99 24.86 -2.14
C THR A 174 0.33 23.72 -1.35
N LYS A 175 -0.10 22.63 -2.01
CA LYS A 175 -0.89 21.57 -1.40
C LYS A 175 -0.32 20.20 -1.73
N ILE A 176 -0.48 19.23 -0.83
CA ILE A 176 -0.15 17.83 -1.10
C ILE A 176 -1.16 17.27 -2.13
N LYS A 177 -0.68 16.60 -3.19
CA LYS A 177 -1.54 15.88 -4.14
C LYS A 177 -2.32 14.80 -3.38
N GLN A 178 -3.63 14.70 -3.62
CA GLN A 178 -4.52 13.74 -2.93
C GLN A 178 -4.93 12.54 -3.83
N GLY A 179 -4.03 12.10 -4.71
CA GLY A 179 -4.35 11.18 -5.81
C GLY A 179 -4.05 9.70 -5.52
N GLY A 180 -4.96 8.81 -5.90
CA GLY A 180 -4.71 7.35 -5.90
C GLY A 180 -4.60 6.70 -4.51
N ALA A 181 -4.26 5.41 -4.49
CA ALA A 181 -4.17 4.63 -3.26
C ALA A 181 -2.93 4.99 -2.42
N LYS A 182 -1.79 5.23 -3.09
CA LYS A 182 -0.54 5.65 -2.43
C LYS A 182 -0.72 6.91 -1.57
N TYR A 183 -1.61 7.84 -1.97
CA TYR A 183 -1.98 8.97 -1.11
C TYR A 183 -2.48 8.52 0.26
N LYS A 184 -3.55 7.71 0.29
CA LYS A 184 -4.23 7.28 1.52
C LYS A 184 -3.37 6.34 2.39
N GLN A 185 -2.49 5.56 1.76
CA GLN A 185 -1.69 4.56 2.46
C GLN A 185 -0.37 5.11 3.00
N ILE A 186 0.28 6.01 2.24
CA ILE A 186 1.67 6.43 2.46
C ILE A 186 1.79 7.97 2.47
N ILE A 187 1.46 8.66 1.38
CA ILE A 187 1.81 10.09 1.23
C ILE A 187 1.14 10.96 2.30
N CYS A 188 -0.14 10.72 2.62
CA CYS A 188 -0.79 11.48 3.68
C CYS A 188 -0.07 11.27 5.02
N LYS A 189 0.29 10.03 5.39
CA LYS A 189 0.99 9.74 6.66
C LYS A 189 2.38 10.38 6.73
N LEU A 190 3.11 10.40 5.62
CA LEU A 190 4.45 11.02 5.55
C LEU A 190 4.43 12.54 5.68
N PHE A 191 3.37 13.18 5.18
CA PHE A 191 3.22 14.63 5.05
C PHE A 191 2.04 15.21 5.85
N SER A 192 1.49 14.45 6.79
CA SER A 192 0.57 14.96 7.81
C SER A 192 1.31 15.96 8.69
N SER A 193 1.39 17.23 8.26
CA SER A 193 1.55 18.35 9.18
C SER A 193 0.53 18.17 10.30
N GLY A 194 0.98 18.35 11.54
CA GLY A 194 0.24 18.03 12.77
C GLY A 194 -1.05 18.81 12.97
N THR A 195 -2.03 18.55 12.10
CA THR A 195 -3.45 18.69 12.38
C THR A 195 -3.68 17.73 13.53
N GLY A 196 -3.74 18.28 14.75
CA GLY A 196 -3.67 17.51 15.99
C GLY A 196 -4.56 16.30 15.88
N VAL A 197 -4.02 15.13 16.25
CA VAL A 197 -4.68 13.84 16.11
C VAL A 197 -6.12 14.01 16.57
N LYS A 198 -7.08 14.00 15.63
CA LYS A 198 -8.50 13.93 15.98
C LYS A 198 -8.72 12.49 16.39
N LEU A 199 -8.19 12.19 17.58
CA LEU A 199 -8.31 10.94 18.26
C LEU A 199 -9.81 10.79 18.44
N GLN A 200 -10.41 9.95 17.61
CA GLN A 200 -11.67 9.34 17.99
C GLN A 200 -11.31 8.44 19.16
N THR A 201 -11.27 9.06 20.34
CA THR A 201 -11.32 8.40 21.62
C THR A 201 -12.70 7.73 21.68
N HIS A 202 -12.81 6.60 20.98
CA HIS A 202 -13.53 5.45 21.50
C HIS A 202 -12.75 4.99 22.75
N ASN A 203 -12.68 5.87 23.76
CA ASN A 203 -12.36 5.46 25.10
C ASN A 203 -13.55 4.58 25.47
N LEU A 204 -13.35 3.27 25.36
CA LEU A 204 -14.21 2.27 25.96
C LEU A 204 -14.03 2.40 27.47
N VAL A 205 -14.56 3.50 28.03
CA VAL A 205 -14.71 3.67 29.47
C VAL A 205 -15.80 2.70 29.85
N TYR A 206 -15.40 1.65 30.57
CA TYR A 206 -16.32 0.67 31.10
C TYR A 206 -16.84 1.19 32.43
N TRP A 207 -18.00 1.85 32.40
CA TRP A 207 -18.58 2.50 33.57
C TRP A 207 -19.20 1.44 34.49
N ASN A 208 -18.69 1.34 35.73
CA ASN A 208 -19.18 0.34 36.69
C ASN A 208 -20.25 0.90 37.64
N ASP A 209 -20.41 2.22 37.73
CA ASP A 209 -21.41 2.89 38.55
C ASP A 209 -22.22 3.90 37.69
N PRO A 210 -23.56 3.78 37.62
CA PRO A 210 -24.42 4.78 37.00
C PRO A 210 -24.24 6.22 37.48
N ASN A 211 -23.76 6.46 38.70
CA ASN A 211 -23.48 7.81 39.17
C ASN A 211 -22.35 8.48 38.37
N GLU A 212 -21.34 7.71 37.96
CA GLU A 212 -20.23 8.20 37.13
C GLU A 212 -20.72 8.63 35.73
N LEU A 213 -21.68 7.88 35.15
CA LEU A 213 -22.35 8.24 33.89
C LEU A 213 -23.12 9.56 34.01
N VAL A 214 -23.82 9.77 35.12
CA VAL A 214 -24.59 11.01 35.38
C VAL A 214 -23.67 12.21 35.58
N ASP A 215 -22.56 12.06 36.33
CA ASP A 215 -21.57 13.12 36.51
C ASP A 215 -20.82 13.43 35.21
N ARG A 216 -20.50 12.41 34.39
CA ARG A 216 -19.92 12.59 33.06
C ARG A 216 -20.89 13.33 32.14
N LEU A 217 -22.17 12.93 32.09
CA LEU A 217 -23.21 13.59 31.31
C LEU A 217 -23.36 15.06 31.72
N ARG A 218 -23.37 15.36 33.03
CA ARG A 218 -23.42 16.72 33.57
C ARG A 218 -22.25 17.58 33.10
N LEU A 219 -21.04 17.02 33.09
CA LEU A 219 -19.83 17.69 32.59
C LEU A 219 -19.91 17.95 31.07
N LEU A 220 -20.42 17.00 30.29
CA LEU A 220 -20.58 17.14 28.84
C LEU A 220 -21.65 18.19 28.48
N LEU A 221 -22.78 18.23 29.19
CA LEU A 221 -23.83 19.24 29.01
C LEU A 221 -23.32 20.65 29.38
N ALA A 222 -22.49 20.78 30.42
CA ALA A 222 -21.80 22.04 30.72
C ALA A 222 -20.82 22.43 29.60
N SER A 223 -20.05 21.48 29.06
CA SER A 223 -19.16 21.71 27.91
C SER A 223 -19.92 22.15 26.66
N GLN A 224 -21.06 21.52 26.36
CA GLN A 224 -21.95 21.88 25.25
C GLN A 224 -22.54 23.28 25.43
N SER A 225 -22.97 23.61 26.65
CA SER A 225 -23.49 24.94 27.01
C SER A 225 -22.43 26.04 26.88
N ALA A 226 -21.14 25.70 27.06
CA ALA A 226 -20.01 26.59 26.80
C ALA A 226 -19.63 26.68 25.30
N GLY A 227 -20.41 26.08 24.40
CA GLY A 227 -20.24 26.16 22.94
C GLY A 227 -19.45 25.01 22.30
N ASN A 228 -19.09 23.97 23.05
CA ASN A 228 -18.40 22.80 22.48
C ASN A 228 -19.38 21.89 21.73
N THR A 229 -19.37 21.93 20.40
CA THR A 229 -20.21 21.05 19.56
C THR A 229 -19.66 19.64 19.35
N GLY A 230 -18.44 19.35 19.85
CA GLY A 230 -17.79 18.05 19.68
C GLY A 230 -18.27 16.92 20.60
N VAL A 231 -19.08 17.24 21.62
CA VAL A 231 -19.48 16.28 22.68
C VAL A 231 -20.75 15.48 22.39
N SER A 232 -21.50 15.82 21.34
CA SER A 232 -22.84 15.26 21.08
C SER A 232 -22.88 13.73 20.95
N ASN A 233 -21.84 13.13 20.36
CA ASN A 233 -21.78 11.66 20.20
C ASN A 233 -21.54 10.94 21.54
N GLU A 234 -20.78 11.55 22.45
CA GLU A 234 -20.51 11.00 23.78
C GLU A 234 -21.76 11.12 24.68
N ILE A 235 -22.46 12.25 24.58
CA ILE A 235 -23.77 12.45 25.22
C ILE A 235 -24.77 11.38 24.76
N LEU A 236 -24.85 11.07 23.46
CA LEU A 236 -25.73 10.03 22.93
C LEU A 236 -25.37 8.64 23.46
N SER A 237 -24.08 8.29 23.44
CA SER A 237 -23.58 7.00 23.97
C SER A 237 -23.93 6.80 25.45
N ILE A 238 -23.84 7.85 26.28
CA ILE A 238 -24.21 7.79 27.70
C ILE A 238 -25.73 7.64 27.88
N PHE A 239 -26.54 8.27 27.02
CA PHE A 239 -28.00 8.05 27.04
C PHE A 239 -28.39 6.63 26.65
N GLU A 240 -27.68 6.00 25.72
CA GLU A 240 -27.88 4.59 25.36
C GLU A 240 -27.52 3.67 26.54
N GLU A 241 -26.40 3.90 27.22
CA GLU A 241 -25.95 3.11 28.38
C GLU A 241 -26.86 3.29 29.63
N LEU A 242 -27.34 4.51 29.89
CA LEU A 242 -28.35 4.81 30.92
C LEU A 242 -29.74 4.25 30.58
N TYR A 243 -29.99 3.87 29.32
CA TYR A 243 -31.20 3.19 28.89
C TYR A 243 -31.05 1.66 29.02
N GLU A 244 -29.93 1.09 28.58
CA GLU A 244 -29.64 -0.35 28.69
C GLU A 244 -29.54 -0.83 30.14
N SER A 245 -29.00 0.00 31.04
CA SER A 245 -29.00 -0.24 32.50
C SER A 245 -30.40 -0.15 33.16
N GLY A 246 -31.45 0.21 32.40
CA GLY A 246 -32.83 0.28 32.88
C GLY A 246 -33.14 1.49 33.79
N ILE A 247 -32.21 2.44 33.90
CA ILE A 247 -32.29 3.59 34.81
C ILE A 247 -33.16 4.70 34.22
N THR A 248 -33.14 4.84 32.90
CA THR A 248 -33.97 5.80 32.16
C THR A 248 -34.97 5.08 31.24
N LYS A 249 -36.13 5.69 31.02
CA LYS A 249 -37.12 5.21 30.05
C LYS A 249 -36.80 5.80 28.68
N LYS A 250 -36.98 5.01 27.62
CA LYS A 250 -36.81 5.47 26.23
C LYS A 250 -37.61 6.75 25.99
N ILE A 251 -36.92 7.83 25.65
CA ILE A 251 -37.56 9.06 25.20
C ILE A 251 -38.03 8.82 23.76
N PRO A 252 -39.35 8.89 23.46
CA PRO A 252 -39.81 8.76 22.09
C PRO A 252 -39.47 10.03 21.30
N ASN A 253 -38.78 9.86 20.17
CA ASN A 253 -38.41 10.88 19.17
C ASN A 253 -37.38 11.93 19.64
N VAL A 254 -36.12 11.49 19.72
CA VAL A 254 -34.94 12.28 19.29
C VAL A 254 -34.27 11.49 18.17
#